data_AF-A0A1E1LNA6-F1
#
_entry.id   AF-A0A1E1LNA6-F1
#
_cell.length_a   1.000
_cell.length_b   1.000
_cell.length_c   1.000
_cell.angle_alpha   90.00
_cell.angle_beta   90.00
_cell.angle_gamma   90.00
#
_symmetry.space_group_name_H-M   'P 1'
#
loop_
_entity.id
_entity.type
_entity.pdbx_description
1 polymer ?
#
loop_
_entity_poly.entity_id
_entity_poly.type
_entity_poly.pdbx_seq_one_letter_code
_entity_poly.pdbx_strand_id
1 'polypeptide(L)' 'MDRASQVLAQGVPPGVPGSYRARADHSNVPRSILHYRARGRRSMEKKAQS' A
#
# COMPACT_ATOMS: atom_id res chain seq x y z
N MET A 1 5.84 3.79 10.45
CA MET A 1 4.74 3.46 9.52
C MET A 1 5.37 3.07 8.20
N ASP A 2 5.01 1.95 7.58
CA ASP A 2 5.59 1.58 6.29
C ASP A 2 4.95 2.35 5.13
N ARG A 3 5.71 2.48 4.03
CA ARG A 3 5.29 3.21 2.82
C ARG A 3 3.96 2.70 2.25
N ALA A 4 3.71 1.38 2.25
CA ALA A 4 2.46 0.82 1.73
C ALA A 4 1.26 1.19 2.60
N SER A 5 1.39 1.17 3.92
CA SER A 5 0.36 1.67 4.84
C SER A 5 0.12 3.16 4.67
N GLN A 6 1.18 3.95 4.44
CA GLN A 6 1.05 5.37 4.18
C GLN A 6 0.29 5.65 2.88
N VAL A 7 0.54 4.87 1.84
CA VAL A 7 -0.17 4.97 0.55
C VAL A 7 -1.63 4.52 0.65
N LEU A 8 -1.92 3.53 1.50
CA LEU A 8 -3.30 3.14 1.79
C LEU A 8 -4.03 4.21 2.61
N ALA A 9 -3.33 4.88 3.53
CA ALA A 9 -3.89 5.89 4.42
C ALA A 9 -4.04 7.28 3.78
N GLN A 10 -3.18 7.66 2.83
CA GLN A 10 -3.16 9.01 2.24
C GLN A 10 -4.37 9.36 1.35
N GLY A 11 -5.31 8.44 1.16
CA GLY A 11 -6.38 8.64 0.16
C GLY A 11 -5.80 8.76 -1.24
N VAL A 12 -6.66 8.73 -2.25
CA VAL A 12 -6.27 9.09 -3.62
C VAL A 12 -6.83 10.48 -3.91
N PRO A 13 -6.15 11.29 -4.75
CA PRO A 13 -6.67 12.59 -5.16
C PRO A 13 -8.10 12.46 -5.71
N PRO A 14 -8.98 13.46 -5.50
CA PRO A 14 -10.31 13.45 -6.08
C PRO A 14 -10.20 13.35 -7.61
N GLY A 15 -10.79 12.31 -8.19
CA GLY A 15 -10.69 11.98 -9.62
C GLY A 15 -9.82 10.76 -9.94
N VAL A 16 -9.06 10.24 -8.99
CA VAL A 16 -8.28 9.01 -9.15
C VAL A 16 -9.05 7.83 -8.53
N PRO A 17 -9.25 6.71 -9.25
CA PRO A 17 -9.93 5.55 -8.70
C PRO A 17 -9.22 5.05 -7.43
N GLY A 18 -9.97 4.77 -6.35
CA GLY A 18 -9.48 4.17 -5.09
C GLY A 18 -8.88 2.77 -5.20
N SER A 19 -8.56 2.35 -6.43
CA SER A 19 -8.00 1.05 -6.76
C SER A 19 -6.52 0.97 -6.41
N TYR A 20 -6.06 -0.23 -6.05
CA TYR A 20 -4.63 -0.49 -5.78
C TYR A 20 -3.71 -0.18 -6.96
N ARG A 21 -4.22 -0.20 -8.19
CA ARG A 21 -3.44 0.09 -9.41
C ARG A 21 -3.09 1.58 -9.46
N ALA A 22 -4.08 2.45 -9.35
CA ALA A 22 -3.85 3.88 -9.30
C ALA A 22 -2.95 4.31 -8.12
N ARG A 23 -3.15 3.70 -6.94
CA ARG A 23 -2.25 3.92 -5.80
C ARG A 23 -0.80 3.48 -6.08
N ALA A 24 -0.62 2.39 -6.82
CA ALA A 24 0.71 1.91 -7.21
C ALA A 24 1.38 2.87 -8.21
N ASP A 25 0.62 3.32 -9.21
CA ASP A 25 1.08 4.26 -10.25
C ASP A 25 1.54 5.59 -9.62
N HIS A 26 0.87 6.07 -8.56
CA HIS A 26 1.23 7.30 -7.86
C HIS A 26 2.37 7.18 -6.84
N SER A 27 2.57 6.01 -6.23
CA SER A 27 3.43 5.89 -5.04
C SER A 27 4.74 5.15 -5.26
N ASN A 28 4.95 4.61 -6.47
CA ASN A 28 6.04 3.70 -6.81
C ASN A 28 6.08 2.46 -5.89
N VAL A 29 4.93 2.10 -5.28
CA VAL A 29 4.77 0.88 -4.49
C VAL A 29 4.03 -0.13 -5.34
N PRO A 30 4.56 -1.36 -5.54
CA PRO A 30 3.88 -2.36 -6.33
C PRO A 30 2.46 -2.65 -5.82
N ARG A 31 1.51 -2.77 -6.75
CA ARG A 31 0.11 -3.14 -6.45
C ARG A 31 0.01 -4.39 -5.55
N SER A 32 0.88 -5.38 -5.77
CA SER A 32 0.93 -6.61 -4.97
C SER A 32 1.19 -6.31 -3.50
N ILE A 33 2.13 -5.41 -3.19
CA ILE A 33 2.45 -4.98 -1.83
C ILE A 33 1.25 -4.28 -1.18
N LEU A 34 0.58 -3.38 -1.90
CA LEU A 34 -0.63 -2.72 -1.41
C LEU A 34 -1.76 -3.72 -1.11
N HIS A 35 -1.95 -4.70 -2.01
CA HIS A 35 -2.97 -5.74 -1.84
C HIS A 35 -2.67 -6.67 -0.64
N TYR A 36 -1.42 -7.09 -0.45
CA TYR A 36 -1.03 -7.89 0.71
C TYR A 36 -1.19 -7.11 2.03
N ARG A 37 -0.82 -5.82 2.03
CA ARG A 37 -0.94 -4.96 3.21
C ARG A 37 -2.40 -4.70 3.58
N ALA A 38 -3.27 -4.44 2.60
CA ALA A 38 -4.70 -4.25 2.82
C ALA A 38 -5.42 -5.52 3.33
N ARG A 39 -4.95 -6.71 2.94
CA ARG A 39 -5.41 -7.99 3.49
C ARG A 39 -4.85 -8.32 4.89
N GLY A 40 -4.14 -7.38 5.53
CA GLY A 40 -3.61 -7.57 6.88
C GLY A 40 -2.36 -8.44 6.97
N ARG A 41 -1.72 -8.78 5.84
CA ARG A 41 -0.46 -9.52 5.86
C ARG A 41 0.65 -8.61 6.40
N ARG A 42 1.28 -9.00 7.51
CA ARG A 42 2.45 -8.29 8.07
C ARG A 42 3.55 -8.21 6.99
N SER A 43 4.18 -7.04 6.85
CA SER A 43 5.36 -6.86 5.98
C SER A 43 6.41 -7.91 6.31
N MET A 44 7.20 -8.31 5.31
CA MET A 44 8.38 -9.15 5.55
C MET A 44 9.35 -8.50 6.53
N GLU A 45 9.50 -7.17 6.52
CA GLU A 45 10.25 -6.43 7.55
C GLU A 45 9.69 -6.64 8.98
N LYS A 46 8.37 -6.71 9.14
CA LYS A 46 7.73 -7.03 10.44
C LYS A 46 7.87 -8.51 10.82
N LYS A 47 8.12 -9.40 9.86
CA LYS A 47 8.47 -10.81 10.14
C LYS A 47 9.92 -10.95 10.57
N ALA A 48 10.83 -10.14 10.04
CA ALA A 48 12.25 -10.15 10.40
C ALA A 48 12.55 -9.58 11.79
N GLN A 49 11.56 -8.97 12.44
CA GLN A 49 11.68 -8.35 13.77
C GLN A 49 10.90 -9.09 14.86
N SER A 50 10.52 -10.35 14.61
CA SER A 50 9.80 -11.22 15.54
C SER A 50 10.58 -12.48 15.85
#